data_AF-A0A540LBU0-F1
#
_entry.id   AF-A0A540LBU0-F1
#
_cell.length_a   1.000
_cell.length_b   1.000
_cell.length_c   1.000
_cell.angle_alpha   90.00
_cell.angle_beta   90.00
_cell.angle_gamma   90.00
#
_symmetry.space_group_name_H-M   'P 1'
#
loop_
_entity.id
_entity.type
_entity.pdbx_description
1 polymer ?
#
loop_
_entity_poly.entity_id
_entity_poly.type
_entity_poly.pdbx_seq_one_letter_code
_entity_poly.pdbx_strand_id
1 'polypeptide(L)'
;MLLKASSASSRSLARGDSFGPLFSSAPPSSPPSVSYSFSPLTSTSMSSILRFCPARNESGVVVCASKNANNRPLTGVVFEPFEEVKKELDLVPSLPQVSLARQKFTDESEAAINEQINVEYNVSYIYHAMYAYFDRDNVALKGLAKFFKESSEEERDHAEKLMEYQNKRGGRVKLQSILMPVSEFEHPEKGDALYAMELALSLEKLTNEKLLHLHSVAAKNKDPQLTDFVETEFLAEQVEAIKKISEYVAQLRRVGKGHGVWHFDQALLHGDAVAA
;
A
#
# COMPACT_ATOMS: atom_id res chain seq x y z
N MET A 1 19.78 3.90 -60.10
CA MET A 1 20.36 5.23 -60.41
C MET A 1 21.12 5.69 -59.18
N LEU A 2 22.41 5.96 -59.37
CA LEU A 2 23.40 6.37 -58.38
C LEU A 2 23.20 7.82 -57.93
N LEU A 3 23.39 8.11 -56.64
CA LEU A 3 24.01 9.36 -56.19
C LEU A 3 25.05 9.08 -55.10
N LYS A 4 26.25 9.60 -55.38
CA LYS A 4 27.51 9.68 -54.60
C LYS A 4 27.29 10.46 -53.29
N ALA A 5 27.74 9.99 -52.13
CA ALA A 5 29.10 10.09 -51.53
C ALA A 5 29.48 11.47 -50.97
N SER A 6 29.80 11.55 -49.67
CA SER A 6 31.13 11.98 -49.18
C SER A 6 31.34 11.70 -47.69
N SER A 7 32.54 11.22 -47.36
CA SER A 7 33.22 11.10 -46.06
C SER A 7 33.68 12.50 -45.55
N ALA A 8 34.32 12.76 -44.40
CA ALA A 8 34.98 12.06 -43.30
C ALA A 8 34.99 13.04 -42.09
N SER A 9 35.15 12.64 -40.83
CA SER A 9 36.49 12.52 -40.22
C SER A 9 36.40 11.99 -38.80
N SER A 10 37.32 11.07 -38.52
CA SER A 10 37.69 10.47 -37.27
C SER A 10 38.62 11.36 -36.44
N ARG A 11 38.47 11.34 -35.12
CA ARG A 11 39.58 11.45 -34.16
C ARG A 11 39.35 10.49 -33.00
N SER A 12 40.39 9.72 -32.72
CA SER A 12 40.46 8.68 -31.71
C SER A 12 41.49 9.04 -30.63
N LEU A 13 41.30 8.42 -29.46
CA LEU A 13 42.26 8.20 -28.35
C LEU A 13 42.70 9.44 -27.54
N ALA A 14 42.88 9.38 -26.22
CA ALA A 14 43.27 8.24 -25.39
C ALA A 14 42.70 8.28 -23.95
N ARG A 15 42.58 7.08 -23.39
CA ARG A 15 42.42 6.71 -21.99
C ARG A 15 43.57 7.21 -21.11
N GLY A 16 43.29 7.41 -19.82
CA GLY A 16 44.29 7.23 -18.78
C GLY A 16 43.84 7.67 -17.41
N ASP A 17 43.04 6.84 -16.71
CA ASP A 17 43.02 6.85 -15.24
C ASP A 17 42.78 5.43 -14.74
N SER A 18 43.82 4.87 -14.11
CA SER A 18 43.82 3.61 -13.39
C SER A 18 44.23 3.90 -11.95
N PHE A 19 43.26 3.93 -11.04
CA PHE A 19 43.50 3.82 -9.61
C PHE A 19 43.14 2.39 -9.19
N GLY A 20 44.09 1.73 -8.52
CA GLY A 20 44.07 0.31 -8.22
C GLY A 20 43.07 -0.11 -7.13
N PRO A 21 42.97 -1.42 -6.86
CA PRO A 21 42.00 -1.98 -5.93
C PRO A 21 42.57 -1.99 -4.51
N LEU A 22 41.87 -1.36 -3.57
CA LEU A 22 42.07 -1.60 -2.14
C LEU A 22 41.05 -2.62 -1.66
N PHE A 23 41.48 -3.88 -1.63
CA PHE A 23 40.89 -4.90 -0.78
C PHE A 23 41.19 -4.56 0.69
N SER A 24 40.15 -4.44 1.51
CA SER A 24 40.24 -4.77 2.94
C SER A 24 38.90 -5.30 3.41
N SER A 25 38.89 -6.61 3.62
CA SER A 25 37.83 -7.42 4.19
C SER A 25 37.88 -7.39 5.73
N ALA A 26 36.71 -7.26 6.37
CA ALA A 26 36.26 -7.81 7.67
C ALA A 26 35.45 -6.77 8.49
N PRO A 27 34.59 -7.20 9.44
CA PRO A 27 33.41 -8.06 9.31
C PRO A 27 32.14 -7.30 9.77
N PRO A 28 30.90 -7.79 9.51
CA PRO A 28 29.72 -7.19 10.14
C PRO A 28 29.64 -7.60 11.61
N SER A 29 29.72 -6.61 12.50
CA SER A 29 29.40 -6.72 13.92
C SER A 29 27.91 -6.97 14.12
N SER A 30 27.59 -8.07 14.79
CA SER A 30 26.26 -8.49 15.21
C SER A 30 25.58 -7.43 16.10
N PRO A 31 24.32 -7.05 15.86
CA PRO A 31 23.53 -6.33 16.86
C PRO A 31 23.05 -7.28 17.96
N PRO A 32 22.83 -6.80 19.19
CA PRO A 32 22.48 -7.65 20.33
C PRO A 32 21.07 -8.22 20.18
N SER A 33 20.96 -9.52 20.47
CA SER A 33 19.72 -10.26 20.64
C SER A 33 18.88 -9.63 21.76
N VAL A 34 17.81 -8.93 21.37
CA VAL A 34 16.76 -8.50 22.30
C VAL A 34 15.87 -9.71 22.58
N SER A 35 15.97 -10.23 23.81
CA SER A 35 15.11 -11.28 24.32
C SER A 35 13.67 -10.77 24.44
N TYR A 36 12.80 -11.21 23.52
CA TYR A 36 11.35 -11.04 23.67
C TYR A 36 10.84 -12.08 24.68
N SER A 37 10.69 -11.66 25.93
CA SER A 37 9.98 -12.42 26.94
C SER A 37 8.48 -12.35 26.64
N PHE A 38 7.93 -13.44 26.10
CA PHE A 38 6.49 -13.69 26.04
C PHE A 38 5.93 -13.67 27.47
N SER A 39 5.02 -12.74 27.75
CA SER A 39 4.15 -12.80 28.93
C SER A 39 2.72 -13.07 28.45
N PRO A 40 2.08 -14.17 28.89
CA PRO A 40 0.70 -14.47 28.53
C PRO A 40 -0.25 -13.60 29.36
N LEU A 41 -1.18 -12.91 28.70
CA LEU A 41 -2.32 -12.28 29.36
C LEU A 41 -3.33 -13.37 29.73
N THR A 42 -3.18 -13.93 30.92
CA THR A 42 -4.19 -14.76 31.55
C THR A 42 -5.20 -13.87 32.29
N SER A 43 -6.46 -14.03 31.89
CA SER A 43 -7.65 -13.62 32.64
C SER A 43 -7.49 -13.99 34.12
N THR A 44 -7.61 -13.01 35.01
CA THR A 44 -7.75 -13.27 36.45
C THR A 44 -8.92 -12.49 37.02
N SER A 45 -10.01 -13.24 37.16
CA SER A 45 -11.08 -13.08 38.12
C SER A 45 -10.52 -12.77 39.51
N MET A 46 -10.99 -11.69 40.14
CA MET A 46 -10.63 -11.34 41.52
C MET A 46 -11.41 -12.24 42.48
N SER A 47 -10.73 -13.23 43.06
CA SER A 47 -11.21 -14.01 44.21
C SER A 47 -10.42 -13.61 45.45
N SER A 48 -11.16 -13.25 46.50
CA SER A 48 -10.67 -12.72 47.77
C SER A 48 -9.84 -13.74 48.57
N ILE A 49 -8.65 -13.34 49.04
CA ILE A 49 -7.88 -14.09 50.05
C ILE A 49 -7.89 -13.31 51.36
N LEU A 50 -8.58 -13.87 52.36
CA LEU A 50 -8.53 -13.44 53.76
C LEU A 50 -7.21 -13.92 54.39
N ARG A 51 -6.41 -13.00 54.94
CA ARG A 51 -5.31 -13.32 55.86
C ARG A 51 -5.78 -13.11 57.30
N PHE A 52 -5.58 -14.13 58.13
CA PHE A 52 -5.73 -14.07 59.59
C PHE A 52 -4.35 -14.02 60.25
N CYS A 53 -4.19 -13.19 61.28
CA CYS A 53 -3.28 -13.35 62.44
C CYS A 53 -3.50 -12.17 63.45
N PRO A 54 -3.09 -12.27 64.73
CA PRO A 54 -4.07 -12.38 65.83
C PRO A 54 -4.01 -11.31 66.96
N ALA A 55 -5.07 -11.34 67.78
CA ALA A 55 -5.18 -11.03 69.22
C ALA A 55 -5.23 -9.57 69.75
N ARG A 56 -6.34 -9.32 70.48
CA ARG A 56 -6.48 -8.77 71.86
C ARG A 56 -7.01 -7.32 72.03
N ASN A 57 -8.08 -7.28 72.86
CA ASN A 57 -8.66 -6.20 73.69
C ASN A 57 -9.44 -5.02 73.09
N GLU A 58 -10.70 -4.96 73.56
CA GLU A 58 -11.58 -3.84 73.92
C GLU A 58 -11.62 -2.53 73.12
N SER A 59 -12.86 -2.02 73.07
CA SER A 59 -13.32 -0.65 72.76
C SER A 59 -13.56 -0.28 71.28
N GLY A 60 -14.85 -0.27 70.93
CA GLY A 60 -15.51 0.69 70.03
C GLY A 60 -15.01 0.81 68.58
N VAL A 61 -15.71 0.16 67.64
CA VAL A 61 -15.61 0.50 66.21
C VAL A 61 -16.97 0.95 65.71
N VAL A 62 -17.09 2.25 65.43
CA VAL A 62 -18.14 2.82 64.59
C VAL A 62 -17.78 2.50 63.14
N VAL A 63 -18.59 1.68 62.47
CA VAL A 63 -18.46 1.43 61.03
C VAL A 63 -19.33 2.44 60.29
N CYS A 64 -18.72 3.50 59.76
CA CYS A 64 -19.36 4.34 58.75
C CYS A 64 -19.20 3.67 57.38
N ALA A 65 -20.30 3.20 56.80
CA ALA A 65 -20.33 2.75 55.41
C ALA A 65 -20.25 3.99 54.49
N SER A 66 -19.12 4.16 53.80
CA SER A 66 -19.03 5.13 52.71
C SER A 66 -19.79 4.58 51.51
N LYS A 67 -21.05 5.02 51.38
CA LYS A 67 -21.85 4.86 50.16
C LYS A 67 -21.26 5.82 49.13
N ASN A 68 -20.31 5.36 48.32
CA ASN A 68 -20.02 6.03 47.04
C ASN A 68 -21.17 5.69 46.08
N ALA A 69 -22.33 6.26 46.36
CA ALA A 69 -23.54 6.07 45.59
C ALA A 69 -23.50 7.07 44.42
N ASN A 70 -23.20 6.57 43.22
CA ASN A 70 -23.61 7.26 42.00
C ASN A 70 -25.14 7.25 41.95
N ASN A 71 -25.77 8.22 42.61
CA ASN A 71 -27.22 8.42 42.67
C ASN A 71 -27.74 9.04 41.36
N ARG A 72 -27.56 8.37 40.21
CA ARG A 72 -28.39 8.68 39.04
C ARG A 72 -29.68 7.87 39.18
N PRO A 73 -30.87 8.50 39.20
CA PRO A 73 -32.13 7.76 39.15
C PRO A 73 -32.16 6.93 37.87
N LEU A 74 -32.57 5.66 37.99
CA LEU A 74 -32.79 4.76 36.85
C LEU A 74 -34.05 5.23 36.12
N THR A 75 -33.94 6.26 35.30
CA THR A 75 -35.07 6.89 34.59
C THR A 75 -35.58 6.05 33.41
N GLY A 76 -34.94 4.91 33.09
CA GLY A 76 -35.27 4.11 31.91
C GLY A 76 -34.97 4.81 30.58
N VAL A 77 -34.46 6.05 30.62
CA VAL A 77 -34.04 6.82 29.45
C VAL A 77 -32.61 6.40 29.11
N VAL A 78 -32.42 5.83 27.91
CA VAL A 78 -31.15 5.22 27.46
C VAL A 78 -30.38 6.15 26.51
N PHE A 79 -31.06 7.12 25.89
CA PHE A 79 -30.49 8.04 24.90
C PHE A 79 -31.15 9.41 25.03
N GLU A 80 -30.35 10.47 25.19
CA GLU A 80 -30.80 11.86 25.34
C GLU A 80 -30.16 12.73 24.24
N PRO A 81 -30.73 12.75 23.02
CA PRO A 81 -30.06 13.28 21.83
C PRO A 81 -29.55 14.72 22.00
N PHE A 82 -30.35 15.60 22.61
CA PHE A 82 -29.98 17.01 22.81
C PHE A 82 -28.93 17.21 23.91
N GLU A 83 -28.78 16.29 24.86
CA GLU A 83 -27.70 16.35 25.86
C GLU A 83 -26.40 15.78 25.28
N GLU A 84 -26.49 14.73 24.47
CA GLU A 84 -25.33 14.08 23.86
C GLU A 84 -24.73 14.91 22.72
N VAL A 85 -25.56 15.56 21.90
CA VAL A 85 -25.10 16.36 20.76
C VAL A 85 -24.47 17.68 21.17
N LYS A 86 -24.72 18.22 22.37
CA LYS A 86 -24.13 19.50 22.83
C LYS A 86 -22.62 19.53 22.66
N LYS A 87 -21.96 18.43 23.03
CA LYS A 87 -20.49 18.30 22.89
C LYS A 87 -20.04 18.36 21.44
N GLU A 88 -20.75 17.67 20.55
CA GLU A 88 -20.41 17.65 19.12
C GLU A 88 -20.71 19.02 18.48
N LEU A 89 -21.79 19.69 18.90
CA LEU A 89 -22.17 21.02 18.41
C LEU A 89 -21.13 22.08 18.77
N ASP A 90 -20.58 22.03 19.99
CA ASP A 90 -19.52 22.94 20.44
C ASP A 90 -18.17 22.69 19.73
N LEU A 91 -17.97 21.49 19.17
CA LEU A 91 -16.76 21.10 18.44
C LEU A 91 -16.85 21.38 16.93
N VAL A 92 -18.01 21.83 16.42
CA VAL A 92 -18.16 22.18 15.00
C VAL A 92 -17.18 23.30 14.63
N PRO A 93 -16.25 23.08 13.68
CA PRO A 93 -15.26 24.09 13.35
C PRO A 93 -15.87 25.37 12.78
N SER A 94 -15.40 26.52 13.26
CA SER A 94 -15.81 27.85 12.74
C SER A 94 -14.86 28.41 11.69
N LEU A 95 -13.61 27.92 11.65
CA LEU A 95 -12.60 28.36 10.71
C LEU A 95 -12.83 27.73 9.32
N PRO A 96 -12.86 28.51 8.23
CA PRO A 96 -13.12 28.00 6.87
C PRO A 96 -12.11 26.95 6.39
N GLN A 97 -10.91 26.92 6.97
CA GLN A 97 -9.82 26.01 6.58
C GLN A 97 -9.85 24.69 7.35
N VAL A 98 -10.77 24.48 8.28
CA VAL A 98 -10.87 23.23 9.03
C VAL A 98 -12.03 22.40 8.47
N SER A 99 -11.80 21.11 8.29
CA SER A 99 -12.83 20.22 7.75
C SER A 99 -13.96 20.02 8.76
N LEU A 100 -15.20 20.18 8.30
CA LEU A 100 -16.41 19.94 9.08
C LEU A 100 -16.71 18.44 9.25
N ALA A 101 -16.22 17.59 8.34
CA ALA A 101 -16.54 16.17 8.30
C ALA A 101 -15.53 15.29 9.04
N ARG A 102 -14.35 15.82 9.40
CA ARG A 102 -13.25 15.04 9.94
C ARG A 102 -13.57 14.54 11.35
N GLN A 103 -13.85 13.24 11.46
CA GLN A 103 -14.18 12.58 12.72
C GLN A 103 -13.33 11.32 12.91
N LYS A 104 -12.64 11.22 14.04
CA LYS A 104 -11.79 10.07 14.42
C LYS A 104 -10.83 9.63 13.30
N PHE A 105 -10.31 10.60 12.53
CA PHE A 105 -9.43 10.38 11.40
C PHE A 105 -8.08 11.02 11.69
N THR A 106 -7.12 10.20 12.12
CA THR A 106 -5.82 10.65 12.63
C THR A 106 -4.92 11.19 11.50
N ASP A 107 -3.94 12.01 11.86
CA ASP A 107 -2.95 12.51 10.89
C ASP A 107 -2.09 11.37 10.31
N GLU A 108 -1.85 10.30 11.07
CA GLU A 108 -1.14 9.11 10.58
C GLU A 108 -1.94 8.40 9.48
N SER A 109 -3.26 8.26 9.66
CA SER A 109 -4.18 7.72 8.64
C SER A 109 -4.24 8.61 7.39
N GLU A 110 -4.37 9.92 7.58
CA GLU A 110 -4.35 10.90 6.48
C GLU A 110 -3.04 10.84 5.67
N ALA A 111 -1.90 10.75 6.37
CA ALA A 111 -0.59 10.65 5.73
C ALA A 111 -0.41 9.33 4.98
N ALA A 112 -0.85 8.20 5.56
CA ALA A 112 -0.73 6.89 4.93
C ALA A 112 -1.55 6.79 3.64
N ILE A 113 -2.76 7.37 3.61
CA ILE A 113 -3.56 7.44 2.37
C ILE A 113 -2.85 8.30 1.31
N ASN A 114 -2.23 9.43 1.70
CA ASN A 114 -1.46 10.24 0.76
C ASN A 114 -0.22 9.51 0.22
N GLU A 115 0.43 8.67 1.02
CA GLU A 115 1.50 7.78 0.53
C GLU A 115 0.94 6.78 -0.50
N GLN A 116 -0.18 6.12 -0.20
CA GLN A 116 -0.76 5.13 -1.10
C GLN A 116 -1.25 5.77 -2.41
N ILE A 117 -1.85 6.96 -2.38
CA ILE A 117 -2.20 7.74 -3.60
C ILE A 117 -0.97 7.89 -4.50
N ASN A 118 0.19 8.20 -3.91
CA ASN A 118 1.42 8.34 -4.68
C ASN A 118 1.94 6.98 -5.20
N VAL A 119 1.76 5.88 -4.46
CA VAL A 119 2.07 4.53 -4.95
C VAL A 119 1.29 4.24 -6.22
N GLU A 120 -0.05 4.36 -6.19
CA GLU A 120 -0.89 4.06 -7.36
C GLU A 120 -0.56 4.96 -8.56
N TYR A 121 -0.32 6.25 -8.33
CA TYR A 121 0.13 7.16 -9.40
C TYR A 121 1.48 6.76 -10.02
N ASN A 122 2.44 6.29 -9.22
CA ASN A 122 3.73 5.85 -9.75
C ASN A 122 3.57 4.55 -10.56
N VAL A 123 2.75 3.60 -10.10
CA VAL A 123 2.47 2.36 -10.84
C VAL A 123 1.74 2.67 -12.16
N SER A 124 0.74 3.55 -12.14
CA SER A 124 0.07 4.06 -13.33
C SER A 124 1.06 4.62 -14.35
N TYR A 125 2.04 5.43 -13.89
CA TYR A 125 3.03 6.03 -14.78
C TYR A 125 4.05 5.03 -15.33
N ILE A 126 4.42 4.01 -14.54
CA ILE A 126 5.26 2.90 -15.01
C ILE A 126 4.53 2.07 -16.07
N TYR A 127 3.24 1.75 -15.87
CA TYR A 127 2.45 1.07 -16.89
C TYR A 127 2.29 1.90 -18.16
N HIS A 128 2.17 3.22 -18.03
CA HIS A 128 2.17 4.10 -19.19
C HIS A 128 3.49 4.04 -19.98
N ALA A 129 4.63 3.93 -19.29
CA ALA A 129 5.93 3.76 -19.93
C ALA A 129 6.07 2.39 -20.61
N MET A 130 5.52 1.33 -20.02
CA MET A 130 5.45 0.01 -20.66
C MET A 130 4.59 0.05 -21.92
N TYR A 131 3.42 0.69 -21.88
CA TYR A 131 2.60 0.94 -23.06
C TYR A 131 3.42 1.63 -24.16
N ALA A 132 4.07 2.75 -23.84
CA ALA A 132 4.86 3.51 -24.80
C ALA A 132 6.02 2.70 -25.43
N TYR A 133 6.56 1.71 -24.72
CA TYR A 133 7.55 0.79 -25.25
C TYR A 133 6.94 -0.24 -26.21
N PHE A 134 5.85 -0.92 -25.82
CA PHE A 134 5.24 -1.97 -26.65
C PHE A 134 4.50 -1.44 -27.88
N ASP A 135 4.09 -0.16 -27.87
CA ASP A 135 3.46 0.53 -29.01
C ASP A 135 4.47 0.98 -30.09
N ARG A 136 5.78 0.81 -29.86
CA ARG A 136 6.80 1.13 -30.88
C ARG A 136 6.67 0.21 -32.08
N ASP A 137 6.86 0.76 -33.28
CA ASP A 137 6.72 0.00 -34.55
C ASP A 137 7.71 -1.17 -34.68
N ASN A 138 8.87 -1.07 -34.02
CA ASN A 138 9.91 -2.10 -34.03
C ASN A 138 9.75 -3.14 -32.90
N VAL A 139 8.77 -2.97 -31.99
CA VAL A 139 8.38 -3.96 -30.98
C VAL A 139 7.07 -4.64 -31.39
N ALA A 140 6.06 -3.83 -31.72
CA ALA A 140 4.80 -4.25 -32.36
C ALA A 140 3.99 -5.34 -31.63
N LEU A 141 4.01 -5.35 -30.29
CA LEU A 141 3.19 -6.24 -29.45
C LEU A 141 1.94 -5.48 -28.96
N LYS A 142 0.91 -5.47 -29.81
CA LYS A 142 -0.28 -4.63 -29.65
C LYS A 142 -1.17 -5.06 -28.50
N GLY A 143 -1.22 -6.35 -28.20
CA GLY A 143 -1.96 -6.88 -27.05
C GLY A 143 -1.37 -6.38 -25.74
N LEU A 144 -0.05 -6.46 -25.59
CA LEU A 144 0.71 -5.93 -24.45
C LEU A 144 0.58 -4.41 -24.36
N ALA A 145 0.70 -3.70 -25.47
CA ALA A 145 0.53 -2.25 -25.50
C ALA A 145 -0.87 -1.85 -24.99
N LYS A 146 -1.92 -2.51 -25.50
CA LYS A 146 -3.30 -2.29 -25.04
C LYS A 146 -3.45 -2.61 -23.55
N PHE A 147 -2.96 -3.77 -23.10
CA PHE A 147 -3.03 -4.19 -21.71
C PHE A 147 -2.39 -3.17 -20.77
N PHE A 148 -1.15 -2.75 -21.03
CA PHE A 148 -0.46 -1.78 -20.17
C PHE A 148 -1.07 -0.38 -20.23
N LYS A 149 -1.72 -0.01 -21.34
CA LYS A 149 -2.48 1.23 -21.42
C LYS A 149 -3.72 1.17 -20.51
N GLU A 150 -4.48 0.09 -20.59
CA GLU A 150 -5.66 -0.13 -19.75
C GLU A 150 -5.27 -0.21 -18.27
N SER A 151 -4.20 -0.94 -17.92
CA SER A 151 -3.68 -0.98 -16.54
C SER A 151 -3.19 0.38 -16.05
N SER A 152 -2.58 1.21 -16.91
CA SER A 152 -2.20 2.58 -16.52
C SER A 152 -3.42 3.43 -16.16
N GLU A 153 -4.52 3.27 -16.90
CA GLU A 153 -5.79 3.96 -16.62
C GLU A 153 -6.42 3.44 -15.32
N GLU A 154 -6.48 2.12 -15.12
CA GLU A 154 -7.00 1.47 -13.90
C GLU A 154 -6.26 1.92 -12.63
N GLU A 155 -4.93 1.95 -12.65
CA GLU A 155 -4.14 2.42 -11.50
C GLU A 155 -4.32 3.92 -11.20
N ARG A 156 -4.64 4.73 -12.22
CA ARG A 156 -5.00 6.13 -11.99
C ARG A 156 -6.35 6.22 -11.30
N ASP A 157 -7.31 5.40 -11.70
CA ASP A 157 -8.63 5.32 -11.06
C ASP A 157 -8.50 4.85 -9.60
N HIS A 158 -7.58 3.92 -9.28
CA HIS A 158 -7.24 3.56 -7.90
C HIS A 158 -6.75 4.75 -7.08
N ALA A 159 -5.84 5.55 -7.64
CA ALA A 159 -5.33 6.78 -7.01
C ALA A 159 -6.47 7.78 -6.76
N GLU A 160 -7.35 7.97 -7.75
CA GLU A 160 -8.51 8.87 -7.65
C GLU A 160 -9.51 8.38 -6.58
N LYS A 161 -9.79 7.07 -6.50
CA LYS A 161 -10.64 6.47 -5.46
C LYS A 161 -10.12 6.78 -4.05
N LEU A 162 -8.81 6.68 -3.83
CA LEU A 162 -8.16 7.07 -2.56
C LEU A 162 -8.26 8.58 -2.29
N MET A 163 -8.12 9.43 -3.32
CA MET A 163 -8.26 10.89 -3.19
C MET A 163 -9.68 11.28 -2.79
N GLU A 164 -10.69 10.67 -3.41
CA GLU A 164 -12.10 10.87 -3.05
C GLU A 164 -12.37 10.43 -1.62
N TYR A 165 -11.85 9.26 -1.23
CA TYR A 165 -11.97 8.76 0.12
C TYR A 165 -11.30 9.67 1.16
N GLN A 166 -10.09 10.16 0.88
CA GLN A 166 -9.39 11.13 1.72
C GLN A 166 -10.26 12.37 1.99
N ASN A 167 -10.86 12.92 0.94
CA ASN A 167 -11.75 14.07 1.04
C ASN A 167 -13.05 13.73 1.79
N LYS A 168 -13.63 12.54 1.55
CA LYS A 168 -14.82 12.03 2.27
C LYS A 168 -14.59 11.95 3.78
N ARG A 169 -13.40 11.57 4.22
CA ARG A 169 -13.01 11.51 5.65
C ARG A 169 -12.58 12.87 6.23
N GLY A 170 -12.62 13.93 5.43
CA GLY A 170 -12.23 15.27 5.84
C GLY A 170 -10.71 15.47 5.94
N GLY A 171 -9.93 14.58 5.35
CA GLY A 171 -8.50 14.77 5.13
C GLY A 171 -8.23 15.69 3.95
N ARG A 172 -6.94 15.95 3.69
CA ARG A 172 -6.43 16.78 2.61
C ARG A 172 -5.49 15.95 1.75
N VAL A 173 -5.85 15.85 0.47
CA VAL A 173 -4.96 15.26 -0.54
C VAL A 173 -3.70 16.11 -0.68
N LYS A 174 -2.54 15.46 -0.67
CA LYS A 174 -1.23 16.05 -0.92
C LYS A 174 -0.51 15.22 -1.97
N LEU A 175 -0.70 15.57 -3.25
CA LEU A 175 -0.01 14.92 -4.35
C LEU A 175 1.51 15.14 -4.24
N GLN A 176 2.26 14.07 -4.44
CA GLN A 176 3.71 14.05 -4.34
C GLN A 176 4.35 13.94 -5.73
N SER A 177 5.69 14.00 -5.78
CA SER A 177 6.43 13.82 -7.03
C SER A 177 6.34 12.38 -7.53
N ILE A 178 6.08 12.23 -8.82
CA ILE A 178 6.18 10.96 -9.54
C ILE A 178 7.59 10.87 -10.14
N LEU A 179 8.29 9.76 -9.90
CA LEU A 179 9.64 9.57 -10.42
C LEU A 179 9.61 9.20 -11.90
N MET A 180 10.66 9.56 -12.62
CA MET A 180 10.82 9.19 -14.03
C MET A 180 10.94 7.66 -14.15
N PRO A 181 10.04 6.99 -14.88
CA PRO A 181 10.08 5.54 -15.04
C PRO A 181 11.19 5.14 -16.03
N VAL A 182 11.56 3.86 -15.99
CA VAL A 182 12.41 3.25 -17.02
C VAL A 182 11.65 3.22 -18.35
N SER A 183 12.34 3.49 -19.46
CA SER A 183 11.74 3.56 -20.80
C SER A 183 12.06 2.37 -21.71
N GLU A 184 13.04 1.54 -21.33
CA GLU A 184 13.48 0.39 -22.11
C GLU A 184 13.21 -0.92 -21.36
N PHE A 185 12.55 -1.86 -22.04
CA PHE A 185 12.16 -3.15 -21.48
C PHE A 185 12.71 -4.33 -22.29
N GLU A 186 13.69 -4.09 -23.17
CA GLU A 186 14.40 -5.16 -23.86
C GLU A 186 15.18 -6.01 -22.84
N HIS A 187 15.06 -7.34 -22.94
CA HIS A 187 15.79 -8.26 -22.08
C HIS A 187 16.34 -9.45 -22.88
N PRO A 188 17.67 -9.65 -22.95
CA PRO A 188 18.28 -10.64 -23.84
C PRO A 188 17.86 -12.08 -23.51
N GLU A 189 17.84 -12.43 -22.22
CA GLU A 189 17.53 -13.80 -21.78
C GLU A 189 16.04 -14.12 -21.75
N LYS A 190 15.19 -13.19 -21.28
CA LYS A 190 13.75 -13.41 -21.10
C LYS A 190 12.93 -13.06 -22.34
N GLY A 191 13.41 -12.13 -23.17
CA GLY A 191 12.55 -11.38 -24.09
C GLY A 191 11.80 -10.27 -23.35
N ASP A 192 11.41 -9.25 -24.10
CA ASP A 192 10.71 -8.07 -23.59
C ASP A 192 9.35 -8.39 -22.97
N ALA A 193 8.51 -9.20 -23.64
CA ALA A 193 7.18 -9.57 -23.15
C ALA A 193 7.21 -10.25 -21.78
N LEU A 194 8.05 -11.28 -21.62
CA LEU A 194 8.16 -12.01 -20.35
C LEU A 194 8.77 -11.12 -19.27
N TYR A 195 9.80 -10.32 -19.61
CA TYR A 195 10.41 -9.41 -18.66
C TYR A 195 9.41 -8.37 -18.13
N ALA A 196 8.63 -7.74 -19.02
CA ALA A 196 7.64 -6.76 -18.62
C ALA A 196 6.52 -7.37 -17.76
N MET A 197 6.03 -8.56 -18.08
CA MET A 197 5.01 -9.24 -17.25
C MET A 197 5.55 -9.67 -15.88
N GLU A 198 6.82 -10.08 -15.78
CA GLU A 198 7.44 -10.34 -14.47
C GLU A 198 7.67 -9.06 -13.66
N LEU A 199 7.97 -7.95 -14.33
CA LEU A 199 8.07 -6.64 -13.69
C LEU A 199 6.70 -6.16 -13.19
N ALA A 200 5.65 -6.26 -14.03
CA ALA A 200 4.26 -5.99 -13.65
C ALA A 200 3.84 -6.83 -12.43
N LEU A 201 4.08 -8.14 -12.45
CA LEU A 201 3.79 -9.01 -11.30
C LEU A 201 4.53 -8.57 -10.02
N SER A 202 5.77 -8.07 -10.16
CA SER A 202 6.55 -7.58 -9.02
C SER A 202 6.00 -6.26 -8.48
N LEU A 203 5.53 -5.37 -9.37
CA LEU A 203 4.85 -4.13 -9.01
C LEU A 203 3.55 -4.42 -8.27
N GLU A 204 2.69 -5.31 -8.79
CA GLU A 204 1.44 -5.67 -8.12
C GLU A 204 1.64 -6.26 -6.72
N LYS A 205 2.69 -7.07 -6.54
CA LYS A 205 3.03 -7.60 -5.22
C LYS A 205 3.51 -6.51 -4.28
N LEU A 206 4.31 -5.57 -4.78
CA LEU A 206 4.78 -4.43 -3.99
C LEU A 206 3.61 -3.50 -3.61
N THR A 207 2.70 -3.21 -4.53
CA THR A 207 1.47 -2.45 -4.25
C THR A 207 0.64 -3.14 -3.18
N ASN A 208 0.48 -4.46 -3.25
CA ASN A 208 -0.21 -5.21 -2.20
C ASN A 208 0.47 -5.09 -0.82
N GLU A 209 1.80 -5.18 -0.76
CA GLU A 209 2.53 -4.95 0.49
C GLU A 209 2.29 -3.54 1.05
N LYS A 210 2.19 -2.53 0.18
CA LYS A 210 1.88 -1.15 0.55
C LYS A 210 0.43 -0.98 1.03
N LEU A 211 -0.54 -1.63 0.39
CA LEU A 211 -1.94 -1.67 0.84
C LEU A 211 -2.08 -2.37 2.20
N LEU A 212 -1.37 -3.47 2.43
CA LEU A 212 -1.33 -4.15 3.73
C LEU A 212 -0.71 -3.26 4.82
N HIS A 213 0.28 -2.44 4.47
CA HIS A 213 0.82 -1.44 5.38
C HIS A 213 -0.21 -0.34 5.71
N LEU A 214 -0.91 0.21 4.71
CA LEU A 214 -2.01 1.17 4.93
C LEU A 214 -3.09 0.58 5.85
N HIS A 215 -3.48 -0.66 5.60
CA HIS A 215 -4.42 -1.41 6.44
C HIS A 215 -3.92 -1.52 7.89
N SER A 216 -2.65 -1.87 8.09
CA SER A 216 -2.03 -1.96 9.42
C SER A 216 -2.07 -0.62 10.16
N VAL A 217 -1.79 0.50 9.48
CA VAL A 217 -1.90 1.85 10.05
C VAL A 217 -3.34 2.16 10.48
N ALA A 218 -4.33 1.80 9.66
CA ALA A 218 -5.74 1.97 9.98
C ALA A 218 -6.14 1.17 11.23
N ALA A 219 -5.76 -0.11 11.28
CA ALA A 219 -6.05 -1.00 12.40
C ALA A 219 -5.37 -0.53 13.70
N LYS A 220 -4.10 -0.12 13.64
CA LYS A 220 -3.35 0.47 14.76
C LYS A 220 -4.03 1.71 15.33
N ASN A 221 -4.56 2.58 14.46
CA ASN A 221 -5.28 3.79 14.83
C ASN A 221 -6.75 3.55 15.19
N LYS A 222 -7.21 2.29 15.18
CA LYS A 222 -8.59 1.91 15.48
C LYS A 222 -9.60 2.64 14.60
N ASP A 223 -9.28 2.76 13.30
CA ASP A 223 -10.18 3.29 12.27
C ASP A 223 -10.81 2.13 11.48
N PRO A 224 -11.91 1.53 11.99
CA PRO A 224 -12.51 0.35 11.38
C PRO A 224 -13.06 0.64 9.98
N GLN A 225 -13.44 1.89 9.70
CA GLN A 225 -14.03 2.24 8.41
C GLN A 225 -12.95 2.40 7.32
N LEU A 226 -11.75 2.88 7.69
CA LEU A 226 -10.59 2.83 6.79
C LEU A 226 -10.11 1.40 6.56
N THR A 227 -10.09 0.56 7.61
CA THR A 227 -9.76 -0.86 7.47
C THR A 227 -10.71 -1.55 6.47
N ASP A 228 -12.02 -1.40 6.66
CA ASP A 228 -13.06 -1.97 5.79
C ASP A 228 -12.98 -1.45 4.34
N PHE A 229 -12.73 -0.14 4.16
CA PHE A 229 -12.54 0.46 2.84
C PHE A 229 -11.35 -0.16 2.10
N VAL A 230 -10.19 -0.32 2.75
CA VAL A 230 -9.00 -0.91 2.13
C VAL A 230 -9.23 -2.39 1.80
N GLU A 231 -9.89 -3.14 2.68
CA GLU A 231 -10.23 -4.55 2.44
C GLU A 231 -11.16 -4.73 1.25
N THR A 232 -12.25 -3.94 1.21
CA THR A 232 -13.32 -4.08 0.22
C THR A 232 -12.91 -3.58 -1.16
N GLU A 233 -12.27 -2.42 -1.23
CA GLU A 233 -12.05 -1.71 -2.48
C GLU A 233 -10.68 -1.98 -3.12
N PHE A 234 -9.74 -2.61 -2.40
CA PHE A 234 -8.37 -2.80 -2.90
C PHE A 234 -7.83 -4.20 -2.66
N LEU A 235 -7.85 -4.72 -1.43
CA LEU A 235 -7.15 -6.00 -1.14
C LEU A 235 -7.75 -7.20 -1.89
N ALA A 236 -9.06 -7.22 -2.10
CA ALA A 236 -9.70 -8.27 -2.92
C ALA A 236 -9.30 -8.17 -4.40
N GLU A 237 -9.35 -6.97 -4.97
CA GLU A 237 -8.99 -6.69 -6.36
C GLU A 237 -7.50 -7.03 -6.61
N GLN A 238 -6.63 -6.66 -5.67
CA GLN A 238 -5.19 -6.89 -5.75
C GLN A 238 -4.82 -8.37 -5.83
N VAL A 239 -5.54 -9.24 -5.13
CA VAL A 239 -5.31 -10.70 -5.19
C VAL A 239 -5.65 -11.25 -6.57
N GLU A 240 -6.75 -10.79 -7.18
CA GLU A 240 -7.14 -11.19 -8.53
C GLU A 240 -6.17 -10.65 -9.59
N ALA A 241 -5.70 -9.41 -9.45
CA ALA A 241 -4.68 -8.82 -10.32
C ALA A 241 -3.37 -9.63 -10.29
N ILE A 242 -2.86 -9.95 -9.09
CA ILE A 242 -1.65 -10.77 -8.92
C ILE A 242 -1.82 -12.14 -9.57
N LYS A 243 -2.98 -12.79 -9.41
CA LYS A 243 -3.26 -14.08 -10.02
C LYS A 243 -3.28 -13.98 -11.56
N LYS A 244 -4.00 -13.00 -12.11
CA LYS A 244 -4.11 -12.75 -13.55
C LYS A 244 -2.73 -12.57 -14.19
N ILE A 245 -1.88 -11.71 -13.63
CA ILE A 245 -0.54 -11.49 -14.18
C ILE A 245 0.36 -12.72 -13.97
N SER A 246 0.19 -13.45 -12.86
CA SER A 246 0.92 -14.72 -12.65
C SER A 246 0.60 -15.76 -13.73
N GLU A 247 -0.66 -15.85 -14.17
CA GLU A 247 -1.07 -16.72 -15.27
C GLU A 247 -0.44 -16.29 -16.60
N TYR A 248 -0.37 -14.98 -16.89
CA TYR A 248 0.33 -14.47 -18.07
C TYR A 248 1.83 -14.80 -18.05
N VAL A 249 2.51 -14.64 -16.91
CA VAL A 249 3.91 -15.05 -16.76
C VAL A 249 4.07 -16.55 -17.02
N ALA A 250 3.18 -17.39 -16.49
CA ALA A 250 3.22 -18.83 -16.72
C ALA A 250 2.99 -19.20 -18.19
N GLN A 251 2.05 -18.54 -18.86
CA GLN A 251 1.77 -18.73 -20.29
C GLN A 251 2.96 -18.32 -21.15
N LEU A 252 3.54 -17.14 -20.92
CA LEU A 252 4.72 -16.65 -21.65
C LEU A 252 5.94 -17.58 -21.50
N ARG A 253 6.17 -18.10 -20.28
CA ARG A 253 7.21 -19.12 -20.05
C ARG A 253 6.94 -20.41 -20.81
N ARG A 254 5.67 -20.82 -20.92
CA ARG A 254 5.25 -22.04 -21.62
C ARG A 254 5.41 -21.94 -23.13
N VAL A 255 5.00 -20.81 -23.73
CA VAL A 255 5.01 -20.63 -25.19
C VAL A 255 6.39 -20.24 -25.73
N GLY A 256 7.24 -19.64 -24.89
CA GLY A 256 8.58 -19.21 -25.26
C GLY A 256 8.60 -18.03 -26.25
N LYS A 257 9.81 -17.58 -26.59
CA LYS A 257 10.04 -16.40 -27.46
C LYS A 257 9.58 -16.60 -28.91
N GLY A 258 9.53 -15.52 -29.67
CA GLY A 258 9.21 -15.56 -31.10
C GLY A 258 7.72 -15.80 -31.34
N HIS A 259 7.38 -16.84 -32.10
CA HIS A 259 5.99 -17.14 -32.46
C HIS A 259 5.08 -17.36 -31.23
N GLY A 260 5.60 -17.92 -30.14
CA GLY A 260 4.86 -18.12 -28.90
C GLY A 260 4.39 -16.81 -28.28
N VAL A 261 5.31 -15.86 -28.08
CA VAL A 261 5.01 -14.49 -27.61
C VAL A 261 4.03 -13.79 -28.52
N TRP A 262 4.23 -13.86 -29.85
CA TRP A 262 3.31 -13.23 -30.80
C TRP A 262 1.89 -13.80 -30.68
N HIS A 263 1.73 -15.12 -30.56
CA HIS A 263 0.41 -15.73 -30.41
C HIS A 263 -0.25 -15.37 -29.07
N PHE A 264 0.53 -15.32 -27.99
CA PHE A 264 0.06 -14.81 -26.70
C PHE A 264 -0.41 -13.35 -26.79
N ASP A 265 0.35 -12.49 -27.46
CA ASP A 265 -0.01 -11.09 -27.67
C ASP A 265 -1.33 -10.95 -28.44
N GLN A 266 -1.54 -11.76 -29.48
CA GLN A 266 -2.82 -11.81 -30.20
C GLN A 266 -3.98 -12.24 -29.28
N ALA A 267 -3.78 -13.26 -28.45
CA ALA A 267 -4.80 -13.69 -27.49
C ALA A 267 -5.13 -12.59 -26.47
N LEU A 268 -4.13 -11.85 -26.00
CA LEU A 268 -4.32 -10.72 -25.09
C LEU A 268 -5.06 -9.56 -25.76
N LEU A 269 -4.75 -9.27 -27.03
CA LEU A 269 -5.41 -8.21 -27.80
C LEU A 269 -6.92 -8.44 -27.94
N HIS A 270 -7.34 -9.69 -28.14
CA HIS A 270 -8.73 -10.08 -28.36
C HIS A 270 -9.49 -10.46 -27.08
N GLY A 271 -8.81 -10.59 -25.94
CA GLY A 271 -9.43 -10.95 -24.65
C GLY A 271 -9.56 -12.46 -24.40
N ASP A 272 -8.92 -13.30 -25.23
CA ASP A 272 -9.00 -14.75 -25.15
C ASP A 272 -8.00 -15.36 -24.16
N ALA A 273 -7.02 -14.59 -23.68
CA ALA A 273 -5.92 -15.06 -22.83
C ALA A 273 -6.34 -15.57 -21.43
N VAL A 274 -7.61 -15.42 -21.05
CA VAL A 274 -8.19 -15.86 -19.76
C VAL A 274 -9.28 -16.94 -19.95
N ALA A 275 -9.62 -17.29 -21.19
CA ALA A 275 -10.76 -18.16 -21.50
C ALA A 275 -10.39 -19.63 -21.81
N ALA A 276 -9.15 -20.07 -21.56
CA ALA A 276 -8.66 -21.42 -21.88
C ALA A 276 -8.05 -22.15 -20.68
#